data_AF-A0A0R2PSE5-F1
#
_entry.id   AF-A0A0R2PSE5-F1
#
_cell.length_a   1.000
_cell.length_b   1.000
_cell.length_c   1.000
_cell.angle_alpha   90.00
_cell.angle_beta   90.00
_cell.angle_gamma   90.00
#
_symmetry.space_group_name_H-M   'P 1'
#
loop_
_entity.id
_entity.type
_entity.pdbx_description
1 polymer ?
#
loop_
_entity_poly.entity_id
_entity_poly.type
_entity_poly.pdbx_seq_one_letter_code
_entity_poly.pdbx_strand_id
1 'polypeptide(L)'
;MHALLRPYRDALNIQFEMRACEVNVSDQTVVFNNDLTVPYDILISSLPLPQSETLIEFPAAPKNSFLPCIAVGLMMAESNANKYNAFKNVSKDISWMGSSKFFNPALEETWVIQFSPKGSQRLAAEPDQKLIELSLRCLESVTNDKIKVKDSSVFRWKYAQCGRSTQDQMFTKIAHNIFAIGDWHISSRVESAFLSGKTLAEFLSNKRP
;
A
#
# COMPACT_ATOMS: atom_id res chain seq x y z
N MET A 1 5.24 11.04 -2.14
CA MET A 1 4.43 10.07 -2.91
C MET A 1 3.04 10.57 -3.24
N HIS A 2 2.19 11.00 -2.28
CA HIS A 2 0.83 11.48 -2.60
C HIS A 2 0.77 12.66 -3.58
N ALA A 3 1.83 13.47 -3.68
CA ALA A 3 1.92 14.57 -4.63
C ALA A 3 1.73 14.14 -6.10
N LEU A 4 2.06 12.89 -6.45
CA LEU A 4 1.85 12.35 -7.80
C LEU A 4 0.37 12.20 -8.17
N LEU A 5 -0.51 12.07 -7.17
CA LEU A 5 -1.95 11.84 -7.36
C LEU A 5 -2.77 13.15 -7.23
N ARG A 6 -2.22 14.17 -6.56
CA ARG A 6 -2.91 15.44 -6.31
C ARG A 6 -3.43 16.13 -7.58
N PRO A 7 -2.69 16.20 -8.70
CA PRO A 7 -3.16 16.87 -9.91
C PRO A 7 -4.44 16.26 -10.50
N TYR A 8 -4.75 14.99 -10.19
CA TYR A 8 -5.92 14.29 -10.72
C TYR A 8 -7.17 14.46 -9.85
N ARG A 9 -7.06 15.12 -8.69
CA ARG A 9 -8.20 15.30 -7.77
C ARG A 9 -9.38 16.00 -8.44
N ASP A 10 -9.08 17.06 -9.20
CA ASP A 10 -10.11 17.88 -9.82
C ASP A 10 -10.53 17.33 -11.20
N ALA A 11 -9.74 16.43 -11.77
CA ALA A 11 -10.00 15.79 -13.06
C ALA A 11 -10.86 14.52 -12.95
N LEU A 12 -10.99 13.94 -11.75
CA LEU A 12 -11.68 12.68 -11.51
C LEU A 12 -12.81 12.85 -10.49
N ASN A 13 -13.94 12.20 -10.71
CA ASN A 13 -15.01 12.11 -9.73
C ASN A 13 -14.63 11.10 -8.63
N ILE A 14 -13.91 11.57 -7.61
CA ILE A 14 -13.45 10.73 -6.49
C ILE A 14 -14.35 10.95 -5.27
N GLN A 15 -14.89 9.86 -4.75
CA GLN A 15 -15.69 9.84 -3.53
C GLN A 15 -14.89 9.19 -2.40
N PHE A 16 -14.68 9.92 -1.31
CA PHE A 16 -13.98 9.42 -0.12
C PHE A 16 -14.97 8.88 0.90
N GLU A 17 -14.48 8.07 1.84
CA GLU A 17 -15.28 7.50 2.95
C GLU A 17 -16.47 6.62 2.50
N MET A 18 -16.51 6.24 1.22
CA MET A 18 -17.46 5.28 0.68
C MET A 18 -16.78 3.93 0.48
N ARG A 19 -17.16 2.94 1.29
CA ARG A 19 -16.67 1.57 1.16
C ARG A 19 -17.70 0.77 0.35
N ALA A 20 -17.27 0.21 -0.78
CA ALA A 20 -18.07 -0.80 -1.48
C ALA A 20 -18.22 -2.05 -0.60
N CYS A 21 -19.45 -2.52 -0.44
CA CYS A 21 -19.81 -3.64 0.41
C CYS A 21 -20.30 -4.84 -0.40
N GLU A 22 -20.92 -4.58 -1.56
CA GLU A 22 -21.46 -5.62 -2.44
C GLU A 22 -21.39 -5.18 -3.90
N VAL A 23 -21.17 -6.15 -4.80
CA VAL A 23 -21.24 -5.96 -6.24
C VAL A 23 -22.30 -6.91 -6.81
N ASN A 24 -23.40 -6.33 -7.28
CA ASN A 24 -24.46 -7.07 -7.96
C ASN A 24 -24.14 -7.16 -9.45
N VAL A 25 -23.73 -8.34 -9.90
CA VAL A 25 -23.33 -8.58 -11.31
C VAL A 25 -24.55 -8.55 -12.24
N SER A 26 -25.68 -9.14 -11.84
CA SER A 26 -26.89 -9.22 -12.65
C SER A 26 -27.52 -7.85 -12.89
N ASP A 27 -27.62 -7.04 -11.84
CA ASP A 27 -28.25 -5.71 -11.89
C ASP A 27 -27.27 -4.60 -12.25
N GLN A 28 -25.98 -4.93 -12.38
CA GLN A 28 -24.89 -4.00 -12.65
C GLN A 28 -24.86 -2.82 -11.66
N THR A 29 -24.92 -3.12 -10.36
CA THR A 29 -24.85 -2.12 -9.29
C THR A 29 -23.80 -2.44 -8.24
N VAL A 30 -23.28 -1.40 -7.58
CA VAL A 30 -22.43 -1.49 -6.39
C VAL A 30 -23.19 -0.89 -5.21
N VAL A 31 -23.23 -1.62 -4.09
CA VAL A 31 -23.81 -1.14 -2.83
C VAL A 31 -22.69 -0.71 -1.89
N PHE A 32 -22.83 0.48 -1.31
CA PHE A 32 -21.85 1.06 -0.39
C PHE A 32 -22.32 0.97 1.07
N ASN A 33 -21.39 1.20 2.01
CA ASN A 33 -21.62 1.12 3.45
C ASN A 33 -22.64 2.12 4.03
N ASN A 34 -23.09 3.07 3.24
CA ASN A 34 -24.14 4.04 3.57
C ASN A 34 -25.47 3.71 2.85
N ASP A 35 -25.61 2.47 2.38
CA ASP A 35 -26.76 1.95 1.61
C ASP A 35 -27.00 2.65 0.26
N LEU A 36 -26.03 3.45 -0.22
CA LEU A 36 -26.07 4.00 -1.57
C LEU A 36 -25.85 2.89 -2.59
N THR A 37 -26.76 2.79 -3.55
CA THR A 37 -26.63 1.89 -4.71
C THR A 37 -26.30 2.69 -5.96
N VAL A 38 -25.21 2.34 -6.63
CA VAL A 38 -24.72 3.04 -7.82
C VAL A 38 -24.66 2.07 -9.01
N PRO A 39 -25.30 2.37 -10.15
CA PRO A 39 -25.19 1.56 -11.37
C PRO A 39 -23.83 1.75 -12.04
N TYR A 40 -23.39 0.75 -12.81
CA TYR A 40 -22.16 0.81 -13.61
C TYR A 40 -22.34 0.18 -14.99
N ASP A 41 -21.66 0.72 -16.00
CA ASP A 41 -21.50 0.05 -17.30
C ASP A 41 -20.26 -0.85 -17.30
N ILE A 42 -19.17 -0.38 -16.67
CA ILE A 42 -17.91 -1.09 -16.50
C ILE A 42 -17.46 -0.95 -15.04
N LEU A 43 -17.12 -2.06 -14.41
CA LEU A 43 -16.56 -2.11 -13.06
C LEU A 43 -15.07 -2.50 -13.12
N ILE A 44 -14.22 -1.71 -12.45
CA ILE A 44 -12.80 -2.00 -12.31
C ILE A 44 -12.45 -2.02 -10.82
N SER A 45 -12.08 -3.20 -10.31
CA SER A 45 -11.50 -3.29 -8.97
C SER A 45 -10.00 -2.99 -9.02
N SER A 46 -9.56 -1.99 -8.26
CA SER A 46 -8.15 -1.70 -8.00
C SER A 46 -7.71 -2.07 -6.58
N LEU A 47 -8.54 -2.84 -5.87
CA LEU A 47 -8.27 -3.27 -4.51
C LEU A 47 -7.17 -4.35 -4.49
N PRO A 48 -6.41 -4.48 -3.37
CA PRO A 48 -5.66 -5.69 -3.08
C PRO A 48 -6.53 -6.94 -3.29
N LEU A 49 -5.96 -7.99 -3.89
CA LEU A 49 -6.71 -9.19 -4.28
C LEU A 49 -7.58 -9.76 -3.15
N PRO A 50 -7.10 -9.95 -1.91
CA PRO A 50 -7.93 -10.51 -0.83
C PRO A 50 -9.12 -9.63 -0.45
N GLN A 51 -9.11 -8.34 -0.81
CA GLN A 51 -10.25 -7.44 -0.61
C GLN A 51 -11.19 -7.48 -1.82
N SER A 52 -10.65 -7.58 -3.04
CA SER A 52 -11.46 -7.80 -4.24
C SER A 52 -12.28 -9.09 -4.15
N GLU A 53 -11.68 -10.18 -3.66
CA GLU A 53 -12.33 -11.49 -3.51
C GLU A 53 -13.50 -11.48 -2.52
N THR A 54 -13.58 -10.49 -1.62
CA THR A 54 -14.74 -10.34 -0.72
C THR A 54 -15.96 -9.72 -1.39
N LEU A 55 -15.78 -9.08 -2.55
CA LEU A 55 -16.83 -8.34 -3.26
C LEU A 55 -17.24 -9.03 -4.55
N ILE A 56 -16.31 -9.72 -5.21
CA ILE A 56 -16.51 -10.28 -6.55
C ILE A 56 -15.89 -11.66 -6.61
N GLU A 57 -16.64 -12.64 -7.13
CA GLU A 57 -16.12 -13.99 -7.39
C GLU A 57 -15.23 -13.99 -8.63
N PHE A 58 -14.02 -14.53 -8.49
CA PHE A 58 -13.06 -14.65 -9.59
C PHE A 58 -13.24 -16.01 -10.28
N PRO A 59 -13.44 -16.07 -11.62
CA PRO A 59 -13.66 -17.33 -12.33
C PRO A 59 -12.46 -18.29 -12.26
N ALA A 60 -11.26 -17.72 -12.15
CA ALA A 60 -10.05 -18.44 -11.78
C ALA A 60 -9.35 -17.62 -10.69
N ALA A 61 -9.29 -18.17 -9.47
CA ALA A 61 -8.68 -17.48 -8.33
C ALA A 61 -7.19 -17.16 -8.65
N PRO A 62 -6.81 -15.87 -8.73
CA PRO A 62 -5.42 -15.50 -8.92
C PRO A 62 -4.62 -15.97 -7.71
N LYS A 63 -3.57 -16.77 -7.93
CA LYS A 63 -2.72 -17.23 -6.83
C LYS A 63 -1.68 -16.17 -6.52
N ASN A 64 -1.94 -15.33 -5.52
CA ASN A 64 -0.93 -14.43 -4.97
C ASN A 64 -1.01 -14.33 -3.44
N SER A 65 0.13 -14.38 -2.78
CA SER A 65 0.23 -14.21 -1.33
C SER A 65 0.52 -12.76 -0.99
N PHE A 66 -0.01 -12.30 0.13
CA PHE A 66 0.23 -10.96 0.64
C PHE A 66 0.94 -11.04 1.99
N LEU A 67 2.01 -10.27 2.12
CA LEU A 67 2.80 -10.15 3.33
C LEU A 67 2.50 -8.80 4.00
N PRO A 68 2.43 -8.77 5.33
CA PRO A 68 2.21 -7.55 6.07
C PRO A 68 3.48 -6.71 6.19
N CYS A 69 3.32 -5.42 6.45
CA CYS A 69 4.39 -4.51 6.83
C CYS A 69 3.94 -3.66 8.03
N ILE A 70 4.74 -3.67 9.09
CA ILE A 70 4.64 -2.67 10.16
C ILE A 70 5.60 -1.54 9.81
N ALA A 71 5.12 -0.29 9.89
CA ALA A 71 5.95 0.90 9.76
C ALA A 71 5.82 1.77 11.01
N VAL A 72 6.95 2.25 11.52
CA VAL A 72 7.01 3.18 12.64
C VAL A 72 7.57 4.49 12.15
N GLY A 73 6.81 5.58 12.33
CA GLY A 73 7.28 6.94 12.14
C GLY A 73 7.74 7.51 13.47
N LEU A 74 8.92 8.11 13.50
CA LEU A 74 9.46 8.84 14.65
C LEU A 74 9.76 10.27 14.22
N MET A 75 9.25 11.25 14.96
CA MET A 75 9.60 12.66 14.80
C MET A 75 10.68 13.03 15.82
N MET A 76 11.81 13.54 15.36
CA MET A 76 12.93 13.87 16.23
C MET A 76 12.65 15.18 16.97
N ALA A 77 13.01 15.26 18.25
CA ALA A 77 12.92 16.50 19.02
C ALA A 77 14.00 17.51 18.61
N GLU A 78 15.16 16.99 18.22
CA GLU A 78 16.33 17.74 17.75
C GLU A 78 16.88 17.00 16.53
N SER A 79 17.43 17.72 15.54
CA SER A 79 18.06 17.06 14.39
C SER A 79 19.45 16.59 14.79
N ASN A 80 19.70 15.30 14.60
CA ASN A 80 21.00 14.71 14.90
C ASN A 80 21.85 14.69 13.63
N ALA A 81 23.13 15.08 13.76
CA ALA A 81 24.06 15.05 12.65
C ALA A 81 24.46 13.62 12.32
N ASN A 82 23.62 12.89 11.58
CA ASN A 82 23.92 11.55 11.08
C ASN A 82 24.55 11.63 9.69
N LYS A 83 25.67 10.92 9.50
CA LYS A 83 26.34 10.79 8.21
C LYS A 83 25.45 10.12 7.15
N TYR A 84 24.57 9.22 7.58
CA TYR A 84 23.69 8.45 6.70
C TYR A 84 22.23 8.83 6.94
N ASN A 85 21.44 8.89 5.88
CA ASN A 85 20.03 9.23 5.93
C ASN A 85 19.11 8.02 5.63
N ALA A 86 19.68 6.84 5.41
CA ALA A 86 18.94 5.61 5.22
C ALA A 86 19.80 4.39 5.55
N PHE A 87 19.13 3.32 5.98
CA PHE A 87 19.73 2.03 6.26
C PHE A 87 18.87 0.90 5.66
N LYS A 88 19.53 -0.16 5.20
CA LYS A 88 18.87 -1.37 4.67
C LYS A 88 19.48 -2.60 5.33
N ASN A 89 18.72 -3.69 5.37
CA ASN A 89 19.12 -4.95 6.02
C ASN A 89 19.56 -4.71 7.47
N VAL A 90 18.77 -3.91 8.19
CA VAL A 90 19.14 -3.40 9.53
C VAL A 90 19.17 -4.53 10.56
N SER A 91 18.15 -5.39 10.55
CA SER A 91 18.10 -6.57 11.39
C SER A 91 17.19 -7.64 10.78
N LYS A 92 16.98 -8.76 11.49
CA LYS A 92 16.01 -9.80 11.09
C LYS A 92 14.58 -9.25 11.03
N ASP A 93 14.24 -8.32 11.92
CA ASP A 93 12.89 -7.77 12.05
C ASP A 93 12.70 -6.43 11.35
N ILE A 94 13.77 -5.69 11.07
CA ILE A 94 13.72 -4.39 10.40
C ILE A 94 14.49 -4.46 9.09
N SER A 95 13.78 -4.26 7.99
CA SER A 95 14.34 -4.34 6.63
C SER A 95 14.95 -3.02 6.18
N TRP A 96 14.35 -1.89 6.58
CA TRP A 96 14.71 -0.58 6.08
C TRP A 96 14.41 0.54 7.08
N MET A 97 15.22 1.59 7.04
CA MET A 97 14.99 2.85 7.75
C MET A 97 15.37 4.02 6.85
N GLY A 98 14.67 5.14 6.94
CA GLY A 98 15.04 6.36 6.20
C GLY A 98 14.56 7.64 6.85
N SER A 99 15.40 8.66 6.76
CA SER A 99 15.15 10.03 7.23
C SER A 99 14.43 10.85 6.16
N SER A 100 13.50 11.71 6.58
CA SER A 100 12.88 12.73 5.71
C SER A 100 13.92 13.65 5.07
N LYS A 101 15.09 13.82 5.69
CA LYS A 101 16.20 14.61 5.17
C LYS A 101 16.75 14.10 3.84
N PHE A 102 16.58 12.81 3.53
CA PHE A 102 16.90 12.25 2.21
C PHE A 102 16.04 12.89 1.11
N PHE A 103 14.76 13.14 1.39
CA PHE A 103 13.82 13.69 0.43
C PHE A 103 13.86 15.22 0.42
N ASN A 104 13.87 15.84 1.60
CA ASN A 104 13.93 17.29 1.73
C ASN A 104 14.68 17.68 3.01
N PRO A 105 15.93 18.17 2.89
CA PRO A 105 16.75 18.59 4.03
C PRO A 105 16.14 19.70 4.89
N ALA A 106 15.22 20.50 4.35
CA ALA A 106 14.59 21.62 5.06
C ALA A 106 13.43 21.20 5.97
N LEU A 107 12.91 19.96 5.86
CA LEU A 107 11.84 19.48 6.73
C LEU A 107 12.34 19.20 8.15
N GLU A 108 11.46 19.25 9.14
CA GLU A 108 11.75 18.64 10.44
C GLU A 108 12.14 17.16 10.24
N GLU A 109 13.11 16.70 11.02
CA GLU A 109 13.64 15.36 10.84
C GLU A 109 12.64 14.32 11.36
N THR A 110 12.25 13.41 10.48
CA THR A 110 11.45 12.24 10.81
C THR A 110 12.12 11.01 10.27
N TRP A 111 12.11 9.93 11.02
CA TRP A 111 12.57 8.63 10.57
C TRP A 111 11.38 7.69 10.36
N VAL A 112 11.36 7.03 9.20
CA VAL A 112 10.43 5.93 8.93
C VAL A 112 11.21 4.62 9.02
N ILE A 113 10.76 3.74 9.90
CA ILE A 113 11.34 2.41 10.14
C ILE A 113 10.35 1.38 9.62
N GLN A 114 10.77 0.55 8.67
CA GLN A 114 9.95 -0.51 8.10
C GLN A 114 10.43 -1.87 8.58
N PHE A 115 9.49 -2.61 9.16
CA PHE A 115 9.73 -3.98 9.57
C PHE A 115 9.81 -4.88 8.33
N SER A 116 10.62 -5.94 8.43
CA SER A 116 10.60 -7.02 7.44
C SER A 116 9.25 -7.73 7.47
N PRO A 117 8.84 -8.45 6.41
CA PRO A 117 7.65 -9.28 6.44
C PRO A 117 7.60 -10.25 7.64
N LYS A 118 8.75 -10.88 7.92
CA LYS A 118 8.88 -11.81 9.06
C LYS A 118 8.72 -11.10 10.40
N GLY A 119 9.36 -9.93 10.56
CA GLY A 119 9.20 -9.12 11.78
C GLY A 119 7.76 -8.64 11.97
N SER A 120 7.12 -8.21 10.88
CA SER A 120 5.74 -7.73 10.87
C SER A 120 4.74 -8.82 11.25
N GLN A 121 4.93 -10.05 10.77
CA GLN A 121 4.11 -11.19 11.19
C GLN A 121 4.32 -11.54 12.66
N ARG A 122 5.59 -11.62 13.09
CA ARG A 122 5.97 -12.01 14.44
C ARG A 122 5.47 -11.02 15.50
N LEU A 123 5.43 -9.73 15.18
CA LEU A 123 5.08 -8.64 16.09
C LEU A 123 3.69 -8.05 15.83
N ALA A 124 2.85 -8.72 15.03
CA ALA A 124 1.56 -8.17 14.59
C ALA A 124 0.63 -7.77 15.75
N ALA A 125 0.61 -8.56 16.82
CA ALA A 125 -0.24 -8.37 18.00
C ALA A 125 0.41 -7.51 19.10
N GLU A 126 1.64 -7.07 18.90
CA GLU A 126 2.35 -6.27 19.90
C GLU A 126 1.81 -4.85 19.97
N PRO A 127 1.77 -4.23 21.17
CA PRO A 127 1.32 -2.86 21.33
C PRO A 127 2.26 -1.88 20.65
N ASP A 128 1.73 -0.73 20.22
CA ASP A 128 2.46 0.32 19.51
C ASP A 128 3.73 0.75 20.25
N GLN A 129 3.62 0.92 21.57
CA GLN A 129 4.73 1.30 22.43
C GLN A 129 5.95 0.38 22.28
N LYS A 130 5.74 -0.94 22.20
CA LYS A 130 6.83 -1.91 22.04
C LYS A 130 7.49 -1.80 20.66
N LEU A 131 6.70 -1.55 19.63
CA LEU A 131 7.19 -1.37 18.25
C LEU A 131 8.00 -0.08 18.13
N ILE A 132 7.55 0.99 18.80
CA ILE A 132 8.25 2.28 18.88
C ILE A 132 9.59 2.10 19.61
N GLU A 133 9.60 1.46 20.79
CA GLU A 133 10.83 1.21 21.56
C GLU A 133 11.83 0.34 20.81
N LEU A 134 11.37 -0.69 20.09
CA LEU A 134 12.25 -1.52 19.26
C LEU A 134 12.83 -0.72 18.09
N SER A 135 12.00 0.11 17.43
CA SER A 135 12.43 0.94 16.32
C SER A 135 13.44 1.99 16.76
N LEU A 136 13.18 2.67 17.87
CA LEU A 136 14.07 3.67 18.46
C LEU A 136 15.41 3.05 18.85
N ARG A 137 15.42 1.95 19.59
CA ARG A 137 16.66 1.24 19.97
C ARG A 137 17.47 0.82 18.75
N CYS A 138 16.80 0.35 17.71
CA CYS A 138 17.47 -0.08 16.49
C CYS A 138 18.05 1.13 15.73
N LEU A 139 17.34 2.27 15.70
CA LEU A 139 17.83 3.51 15.11
C LEU A 139 19.04 4.04 15.88
N GLU A 140 18.94 4.20 17.20
CA GLU A 140 20.06 4.61 18.08
C GLU A 140 21.30 3.74 17.87
N SER A 141 21.10 2.42 17.72
CA SER A 141 22.20 1.48 17.50
C SER A 141 22.91 1.68 16.16
N VAL A 142 22.20 2.01 15.07
CA VAL A 142 22.83 2.21 13.76
C VAL A 142 23.38 3.61 13.56
N THR A 143 22.81 4.60 14.24
CA THR A 143 23.35 5.97 14.26
C THR A 143 24.48 6.14 15.28
N ASN A 144 24.62 5.20 16.21
CA ASN A 144 25.52 5.29 17.37
C ASN A 144 25.30 6.58 18.16
N ASP A 145 24.02 6.91 18.39
CA ASP A 145 23.61 8.17 18.99
C ASP A 145 22.33 8.00 19.82
N LYS A 146 22.13 8.89 20.80
CA LYS A 146 20.91 8.94 21.60
C LYS A 146 19.90 9.87 20.96
N ILE A 147 18.69 9.35 20.77
CA ILE A 147 17.66 10.01 19.98
C ILE A 147 16.48 10.35 20.87
N LYS A 148 16.15 11.64 20.94
CA LYS A 148 14.93 12.12 21.57
C LYS A 148 13.82 12.18 20.53
N VAL A 149 12.72 11.50 20.82
CA VAL A 149 11.53 11.48 19.97
C VAL A 149 10.50 12.43 20.54
N LYS A 150 10.03 13.38 19.72
CA LYS A 150 8.96 14.33 20.06
C LYS A 150 7.58 13.70 19.87
N ASP A 151 7.43 12.90 18.83
CA ASP A 151 6.18 12.23 18.48
C ASP A 151 6.43 10.93 17.72
N SER A 152 5.48 10.01 17.73
CA SER A 152 5.60 8.72 17.06
C SER A 152 4.26 8.20 16.56
N SER A 153 4.29 7.36 15.53
CA SER A 153 3.09 6.72 14.99
C SER A 153 3.42 5.33 14.45
N VAL A 154 2.46 4.42 14.56
CA VAL A 154 2.59 3.05 14.06
C VAL A 154 1.52 2.78 13.01
N PHE A 155 1.94 2.22 11.88
CA PHE A 155 1.05 1.80 10.80
C PHE A 155 1.21 0.31 10.54
N ARG A 156 0.08 -0.41 10.46
CA ARG A 156 0.03 -1.85 10.17
C ARG A 156 -0.63 -2.08 8.82
N TRP A 157 0.17 -2.39 7.81
CA TRP A 157 -0.29 -2.69 6.46
C TRP A 157 -0.51 -4.20 6.34
N LYS A 158 -1.76 -4.65 6.35
CA LYS A 158 -2.10 -6.08 6.25
C LYS A 158 -1.71 -6.69 4.89
N TYR A 159 -1.89 -5.92 3.82
CA TYR A 159 -1.67 -6.35 2.43
C TYR A 159 -0.56 -5.51 1.77
N ALA A 160 0.59 -5.41 2.41
CA ALA A 160 1.63 -4.46 2.03
C ALA A 160 2.44 -4.89 0.79
N GLN A 161 2.71 -6.19 0.68
CA GLN A 161 3.57 -6.74 -0.36
C GLN A 161 2.93 -7.99 -0.92
N CYS A 162 2.50 -7.92 -2.18
CA CYS A 162 2.15 -9.11 -2.94
C CYS A 162 3.42 -9.88 -3.35
N GLY A 163 3.27 -11.18 -3.55
CA GLY A 163 4.25 -12.01 -4.25
C GLY A 163 4.40 -11.59 -5.71
N ARG A 164 5.49 -12.03 -6.34
CA ARG A 164 5.66 -11.89 -7.79
C ARG A 164 4.68 -12.81 -8.49
N SER A 165 3.90 -12.25 -9.41
CA SER A 165 2.98 -13.04 -10.23
C SER A 165 3.76 -13.96 -11.17
N THR A 166 3.24 -15.17 -11.38
CA THR A 166 3.72 -16.10 -12.42
C THR A 166 2.83 -16.08 -13.66
N GLN A 167 1.84 -15.20 -13.70
CA GLN A 167 0.92 -15.05 -14.82
C GLN A 167 1.43 -13.94 -15.75
N ASP A 168 1.25 -14.13 -17.05
CA ASP A 168 1.65 -13.14 -18.07
C ASP A 168 0.63 -12.00 -18.22
N GLN A 169 -0.56 -12.14 -17.65
CA GLN A 169 -1.62 -11.15 -17.75
C GLN A 169 -1.42 -10.00 -16.74
N MET A 170 -1.47 -8.76 -17.23
CA MET A 170 -1.32 -7.56 -16.40
C MET A 170 -2.64 -7.07 -15.75
N PHE A 171 -3.77 -7.68 -16.10
CA PHE A 171 -5.07 -7.46 -15.47
C PHE A 171 -5.92 -8.72 -15.58
N THR A 172 -6.95 -8.84 -14.75
CA THR A 172 -7.90 -9.95 -14.79
C THR A 172 -9.22 -9.47 -15.39
N LYS A 173 -9.73 -10.20 -16.40
CA LYS A 173 -11.12 -10.06 -16.85
C LYS A 173 -11.98 -11.05 -16.06
N ILE A 174 -12.85 -10.54 -15.20
CA ILE A 174 -13.73 -11.35 -14.34
C ILE A 174 -15.02 -11.70 -15.08
N ALA A 175 -15.63 -10.71 -15.72
CA ALA A 175 -16.85 -10.86 -16.54
C ALA A 175 -16.73 -10.00 -17.82
N HIS A 176 -17.81 -9.88 -18.61
CA HIS A 176 -17.81 -9.06 -19.81
C HIS A 176 -17.34 -7.62 -19.53
N ASN A 177 -17.87 -7.01 -18.48
CA ASN A 177 -17.68 -5.62 -18.10
C ASN A 177 -17.06 -5.45 -16.69
N ILE A 178 -16.49 -6.51 -16.13
CA ILE A 178 -15.88 -6.49 -14.79
C ILE A 178 -14.41 -6.90 -14.90
N PHE A 179 -13.53 -6.07 -14.37
CA PHE A 179 -12.08 -6.24 -14.43
C PHE A 179 -11.43 -6.01 -13.07
N ALA A 180 -10.24 -6.58 -12.87
CA ALA A 180 -9.40 -6.28 -11.72
C ALA A 180 -7.98 -5.92 -12.16
N ILE A 181 -7.41 -4.90 -11.51
CA ILE A 181 -6.05 -4.40 -11.70
C ILE A 181 -5.36 -4.29 -10.34
N GLY A 182 -4.03 -4.21 -10.36
CA GLY A 182 -3.24 -4.01 -9.15
C GLY A 182 -1.80 -4.45 -9.34
N ASP A 183 -0.96 -4.04 -8.39
CA ASP A 183 0.45 -4.44 -8.32
C ASP A 183 0.62 -5.97 -8.33
N TRP A 184 -0.33 -6.68 -7.73
CA TRP A 184 -0.39 -8.14 -7.61
C TRP A 184 -0.50 -8.93 -8.92
N HIS A 185 -0.65 -8.26 -10.08
CA HIS A 185 -0.49 -8.90 -11.40
C HIS A 185 0.96 -9.01 -11.85
N ILE A 186 1.89 -8.27 -11.23
CA ILE A 186 3.30 -8.24 -11.64
C ILE A 186 4.20 -8.44 -10.42
N SER A 187 4.27 -7.44 -9.53
CA SER A 187 5.09 -7.45 -8.30
C SER A 187 4.70 -6.30 -7.37
N SER A 188 5.16 -6.33 -6.11
CA SER A 188 4.87 -5.31 -5.09
C SER A 188 5.62 -3.99 -5.32
N ARG A 189 5.29 -3.29 -6.41
CA ARG A 189 5.91 -2.03 -6.84
C ARG A 189 4.85 -1.06 -7.35
N VAL A 190 5.10 0.24 -7.16
CA VAL A 190 4.27 1.32 -7.72
C VAL A 190 4.18 1.21 -9.24
N GLU A 191 5.31 0.92 -9.90
CA GLU A 191 5.36 0.69 -11.36
C GLU A 191 4.42 -0.45 -11.78
N SER A 192 4.39 -1.56 -11.04
CA SER A 192 3.51 -2.69 -11.32
C SER A 192 2.03 -2.31 -11.25
N ALA A 193 1.61 -1.54 -10.23
CA ALA A 193 0.25 -1.03 -10.14
C ALA A 193 -0.10 -0.12 -11.32
N PHE A 194 0.82 0.79 -11.68
CA PHE A 194 0.63 1.70 -12.80
C PHE A 194 0.50 0.95 -14.14
N LEU A 195 1.40 0.01 -14.42
CA LEU A 195 1.38 -0.78 -15.64
C LEU A 195 0.10 -1.63 -15.74
N SER A 196 -0.34 -2.24 -14.64
CA SER A 196 -1.60 -3.00 -14.61
C SER A 196 -2.80 -2.13 -15.02
N GLY A 197 -2.94 -0.93 -14.43
CA GLY A 197 -4.01 0.00 -14.80
C GLY A 197 -3.90 0.52 -16.22
N LYS A 198 -2.69 0.87 -16.67
CA LYS A 198 -2.43 1.36 -18.03
C LYS A 198 -2.81 0.32 -19.09
N THR A 199 -2.42 -0.94 -18.91
CA THR A 199 -2.72 -2.02 -19.85
C THR A 199 -4.22 -2.25 -19.98
N LEU A 200 -4.98 -2.20 -18.88
CA LEU A 200 -6.45 -2.29 -18.96
C LEU A 200 -7.06 -1.08 -19.69
N ALA A 201 -6.57 0.13 -19.43
CA ALA A 201 -7.07 1.34 -20.10
C ALA A 201 -6.86 1.28 -21.63
N GLU A 202 -5.70 0.79 -22.08
CA GLU A 202 -5.41 0.57 -23.50
C GLU A 202 -6.35 -0.49 -24.11
N PHE A 203 -6.54 -1.61 -23.42
CA PHE A 203 -7.47 -2.66 -23.83
C PHE A 203 -8.90 -2.17 -24.01
N LEU A 204 -9.42 -1.37 -23.07
CA LEU A 204 -10.78 -0.83 -23.13
C LEU A 204 -10.92 0.26 -24.21
N SER A 205 -9.88 1.05 -24.44
CA SER A 205 -9.90 2.11 -25.46
C SER A 205 -9.92 1.54 -26.88
N ASN A 206 -9.18 0.45 -27.12
CA ASN A 206 -9.14 -0.24 -28.41
C ASN A 206 -10.40 -1.04 -28.73
N LYS A 207 -11.31 -1.20 -27.76
CA LYS A 207 -12.59 -1.91 -27.91
C LYS A 207 -13.78 -1.00 -28.12
N ARG A 208 -13.58 0.32 -28.20
CA ARG A 208 -14.65 1.23 -28.59
C ARG A 208 -15.01 0.97 -30.07
N PRO A 209 -16.29 0.73 -30.40
CA PRO A 209 -16.73 0.67 -31.80
C PRO A 209 -16.45 1.99 -32.53
#